data_AF-A0A527YSR3-F1
#
_entry.id   AF-A0A527YSR3-F1
#
_cell.length_a   1.000
_cell.length_b   1.000
_cell.length_c   1.000
_cell.angle_alpha   90.00
_cell.angle_beta   90.00
_cell.angle_gamma   90.00
#
_symmetry.space_group_name_H-M   'P 1'
#
loop_
_entity.id
_entity.type
_entity.pdbx_description
1 polymer ?
#
loop_
_entity_poly.entity_id
_entity_poly.type
_entity_poly.pdbx_seq_one_letter_code
_entity_poly.pdbx_strand_id
1 'polypeptide(L)' 'LAQAEVSRNAQATATKNNRTDALIAEGTMIRGFLETAINTDLPGMVRAVVREDVYSLDGRRVLIPKGSRLTGEYK' A
#
# COMPACT_ATOMS: atom_id res chain seq x y z
N LEU A 1 -16.72 -9.58 -38.34
CA LEU A 1 -17.87 -8.99 -37.62
C LEU A 1 -18.30 -9.82 -36.38
N ALA A 2 -17.41 -10.57 -35.70
CA ALA A 2 -17.84 -11.55 -34.68
C ALA A 2 -16.95 -11.63 -33.42
N GLN A 3 -16.44 -10.51 -32.88
CA GLN A 3 -15.70 -10.51 -31.61
C GLN A 3 -16.04 -9.35 -30.66
N ALA A 4 -17.18 -8.67 -30.84
CA ALA A 4 -17.55 -7.50 -30.04
C ALA A 4 -18.58 -7.78 -28.91
N GLU A 5 -19.00 -9.03 -28.68
CA GLU A 5 -20.15 -9.33 -27.80
C GLU A 5 -19.82 -9.93 -26.42
N VAL A 6 -18.56 -10.17 -26.06
CA VAL A 6 -18.22 -10.81 -24.77
C VAL A 6 -18.03 -9.80 -23.62
N SER A 7 -18.20 -8.49 -23.85
CA SER A 7 -18.03 -7.45 -22.81
C SER A 7 -19.36 -6.81 -22.37
N ARG A 8 -20.40 -7.60 -22.13
CA ARG A 8 -21.67 -7.12 -21.56
C ARG A 8 -21.97 -7.87 -20.27
N ASN A 9 -21.99 -7.13 -19.16
CA ASN A 9 -22.31 -7.53 -17.78
C ASN A 9 -21.14 -7.95 -16.89
N ALA A 10 -20.10 -7.11 -16.78
CA ALA A 10 -19.28 -7.11 -15.57
C ALA A 10 -20.11 -6.54 -14.40
N GLN A 11 -20.86 -7.39 -13.71
CA GLN A 11 -21.56 -7.00 -12.49
C GLN A 11 -20.53 -6.75 -11.38
N ALA A 12 -20.51 -5.54 -10.83
CA ALA A 12 -19.70 -5.22 -9.66
C ALA A 12 -20.43 -5.69 -8.39
N THR A 13 -19.82 -6.60 -7.64
CA THR A 13 -20.35 -7.04 -6.34
C THR A 13 -19.71 -6.22 -5.22
N ALA A 14 -20.52 -5.46 -4.48
CA ALA A 14 -20.06 -4.76 -3.29
C ALA A 14 -20.01 -5.71 -2.08
N THR A 15 -18.93 -5.66 -1.32
CA THR A 15 -18.80 -6.40 -0.05
C THR A 15 -18.45 -5.43 1.06
N LYS A 16 -19.08 -5.58 2.23
CA LYS A 16 -18.77 -4.76 3.42
C LYS A 16 -17.56 -5.34 4.14
N ASN A 17 -16.56 -4.50 4.43
CA ASN A 17 -15.51 -4.87 5.36
C ASN A 17 -15.96 -4.58 6.81
N ASN A 18 -15.96 -5.62 7.65
CA ASN A 18 -16.41 -5.50 9.04
C ASN A 18 -15.28 -5.19 10.03
N ARG A 19 -14.00 -5.26 9.61
CA ARG A 19 -12.83 -4.94 10.44
C ARG A 19 -12.08 -3.74 9.86
N THR A 20 -12.72 -2.58 9.90
CA THR A 20 -12.13 -1.31 9.46
C THR A 20 -11.07 -0.78 10.42
N ASP A 21 -11.04 -1.29 11.65
CA ASP A 21 -10.10 -0.95 12.72
C ASP A 21 -8.73 -1.64 12.57
N ALA A 22 -8.67 -2.73 11.79
CA ALA A 22 -7.45 -3.51 11.54
C ALA A 22 -7.07 -3.55 10.05
N LEU A 23 -7.59 -2.61 9.26
CA LEU A 23 -7.31 -2.49 7.82
C LEU A 23 -6.67 -1.13 7.54
N ILE A 24 -5.63 -1.12 6.71
CA ILE A 24 -5.15 0.10 6.03
C ILE A 24 -5.78 0.12 4.63
N ALA A 25 -6.38 1.24 4.24
CA ALA A 25 -7.00 1.37 2.93
C ALA A 25 -5.95 1.24 1.82
N GLU A 26 -6.29 0.57 0.73
CA GLU A 26 -5.46 0.63 -0.47
C GLU A 26 -5.33 2.10 -0.95
N GLY A 27 -4.14 2.48 -1.41
CA GLY A 27 -3.84 3.86 -1.75
C GLY A 27 -3.43 4.76 -0.58
N THR A 28 -3.41 4.24 0.66
CA THR A 28 -2.85 4.98 1.80
C THR A 28 -1.35 5.22 1.58
N MET A 29 -0.92 6.49 1.60
CA MET A 29 0.48 6.83 1.47
C MET A 29 1.23 6.65 2.79
N ILE A 30 2.23 5.77 2.79
CA ILE A 30 3.15 5.59 3.91
C ILE A 30 4.34 6.53 3.71
N ARG A 31 4.34 7.68 4.40
CA ARG A 31 5.44 8.64 4.27
C ARG A 31 6.65 8.16 5.06
N GLY A 32 7.83 8.31 4.47
CA GLY A 32 9.09 7.93 5.12
C GLY A 32 10.30 8.61 4.49
N PHE A 33 11.46 8.38 5.08
CA PHE A 33 12.76 8.77 4.55
C PHE A 33 13.64 7.53 4.37
N LEU A 34 14.50 7.54 3.36
CA LEU A 34 15.41 6.45 3.08
C LEU A 34 16.57 6.43 4.10
N GLU A 35 16.91 5.25 4.62
CA GLU A 35 18.11 5.05 5.45
C GLU A 35 19.35 4.81 4.59
N THR A 36 19.18 4.14 3.44
CA THR A 36 20.25 3.80 2.52
C THR A 36 20.32 4.80 1.38
N ALA A 37 21.52 5.27 1.03
CA ALA A 37 21.74 5.94 -0.24
C ALA A 37 21.44 4.94 -1.37
N ILE A 38 20.46 5.25 -2.22
CA ILE A 38 20.08 4.39 -3.34
C ILE A 38 20.94 4.76 -4.54
N ASN A 39 21.58 3.76 -5.13
CA ASN A 39 22.11 3.84 -6.49
C ASN A 39 21.17 3.05 -7.41
N THR A 40 20.58 3.71 -8.40
CA THR A 40 19.65 3.10 -9.36
C THR A 40 20.33 2.24 -10.43
N ASP A 41 21.67 2.25 -10.49
CA ASP A 41 22.43 1.49 -11.50
C ASP A 41 22.59 0.02 -11.12
N LEU A 42 22.41 -0.32 -9.84
CA LEU A 42 22.63 -1.67 -9.30
C LEU A 42 21.40 -2.12 -8.52
N PRO A 43 20.77 -3.24 -8.90
CA PRO A 43 19.73 -3.87 -8.10
C PRO A 43 20.24 -4.13 -6.67
N GLY A 44 19.40 -3.85 -5.68
CA GLY A 44 19.82 -3.93 -4.29
C GLY A 44 18.73 -3.73 -3.26
N MET A 45 19.07 -4.09 -2.02
CA MET A 45 18.21 -3.90 -0.86
C MET A 45 18.15 -2.43 -0.46
N VAL A 46 16.95 -1.93 -0.26
CA VAL A 46 16.66 -0.57 0.17
C VAL A 46 15.97 -0.60 1.52
N ARG A 47 16.35 0.36 2.38
CA ARG A 47 15.73 0.53 3.70
C ARG A 47 15.21 1.94 3.88
N ALA A 48 14.08 2.07 4.55
CA ALA A 48 13.47 3.35 4.88
C ALA A 48 12.83 3.32 6.26
N VAL A 49 12.53 4.49 6.81
CA VAL A 49 11.85 4.65 8.10
C VAL A 49 10.60 5.49 7.90
N VAL A 50 9.49 5.04 8.50
CA VAL A 50 8.19 5.73 8.48
C VAL A 50 8.26 7.01 9.32
N ARG A 51 7.84 8.15 8.76
CA ARG A 51 7.92 9.46 9.44
C ARG A 51 6.69 9.83 10.27
N GLU A 52 5.54 9.23 9.97
CA GLU A 52 4.26 9.56 10.60
C GLU A 52 3.46 8.29 10.90
N ASP A 53 2.61 8.34 11.92
CA ASP A 53 1.75 7.21 12.28
C ASP A 53 0.73 6.95 11.16
N VAL A 54 0.65 5.70 10.69
CA VAL A 54 -0.36 5.27 9.72
C VAL A 54 -1.52 4.63 10.47
N TYR A 55 -2.71 5.19 10.23
CA TYR A 55 -3.93 4.80 10.93
C TYR A 55 -4.72 3.73 10.18
N SER A 56 -5.60 3.07 10.90
CA SER A 56 -6.65 2.20 10.36
C SER A 56 -7.60 2.97 9.44
N LEU A 57 -8.37 2.25 8.63
CA LEU A 57 -9.37 2.80 7.71
C LEU A 57 -10.42 3.65 8.45
N ASP A 58 -10.75 3.28 9.69
CA ASP A 58 -11.64 4.07 10.54
C ASP A 58 -10.94 5.22 11.32
N GLY A 59 -9.61 5.35 11.19
CA GLY A 59 -8.79 6.38 11.83
C GLY A 59 -8.55 6.22 13.33
N ARG A 60 -9.06 5.16 13.96
CA ARG A 60 -9.05 5.02 15.43
C ARG A 60 -7.80 4.41 16.02
N ARG A 61 -7.06 3.62 15.23
CA ARG A 61 -5.92 2.84 15.71
C ARG A 61 -4.70 3.12 14.83
N VAL A 62 -3.53 3.25 15.45
CA VAL A 62 -2.26 3.25 14.71
C VAL A 62 -1.92 1.80 14.37
N LEU A 63 -1.78 1.51 13.07
CA LEU A 63 -1.41 0.19 12.57
C LEU A 63 0.07 0.11 12.18
N ILE A 64 0.66 1.22 11.72
CA ILE A 64 2.11 1.34 11.49
C ILE A 64 2.60 2.57 12.26
N PRO A 65 3.30 2.40 13.39
CA PRO A 65 3.85 3.51 14.15
C PRO A 65 4.96 4.24 13.39
N LYS A 66 5.12 5.53 13.67
CA LYS A 66 6.31 6.30 13.30
C LYS A 66 7.57 5.60 13.80
N GLY A 67 8.63 5.63 13.00
CA GLY A 67 9.86 4.90 13.28
C GLY A 67 9.85 3.43 12.85
N SER A 68 8.73 2.91 12.34
CA SER A 68 8.71 1.58 11.73
C SER A 68 9.68 1.50 10.55
N ARG A 69 10.37 0.35 10.40
CA ARG A 69 11.31 0.13 9.30
C ARG A 69 10.63 -0.51 8.11
N LEU A 70 10.83 0.09 6.95
CA LEU A 70 10.43 -0.45 5.65
C LEU A 70 11.67 -1.09 5.01
N THR A 71 11.50 -2.29 4.46
CA THR A 71 12.52 -2.98 3.68
C THR A 71 11.95 -3.27 2.31
N GLY A 72 12.69 -2.97 1.26
CA GLY A 72 12.32 -3.24 -0.11
C GLY A 72 13.54 -3.65 -0.94
N GLU A 73 13.29 -4.03 -2.17
CA GLU A 73 14.31 -4.33 -3.17
C GLU A 73 14.05 -3.43 -4.38
N TYR A 74 15.12 -2.81 -4.88
CA TYR A 74 15.11 -2.13 -6.17
C TYR A 74 15.72 -3.09 -7.21
N LYS A 75 15.04 -3.27 -8.35
CA LYS A 75 15.47 -4.10 -9.47
C LYS A 75 15.51 -3.27 -10.74
#